data_AF-A0A183D9S1-F1
#
_entry.id   AF-A0A183D9S1-F1
#
_cell.length_a   1.000
_cell.length_b   1.000
_cell.length_c   1.000
_cell.angle_alpha   90.00
_cell.angle_beta   90.00
_cell.angle_gamma   90.00
#
_symmetry.space_group_name_H-M   'P 1'
#
loop_
_entity.id
_entity.type
_entity.pdbx_description
1 polymer ?
#
loop_
_entity_poly.entity_id
_entity_poly.type
_entity_poly.pdbx_seq_one_letter_code
_entity_poly.pdbx_strand_id
1 'polypeptide(L)'
;MVTTGGTDLRDDIMRLNGTVHIVVATPGRILDLLDKDFQGILDRVIKYLPADRQIMLYSATFPLTVSEFMHRHMRNPYEINLMEELTLLGVTQYYAYVQEKQKVHCLNTLFRKLQINQSIIFCNSTQRVELLAKKITEIGYSCYYIHSRMAQNHRNRVFHDFRQGNCRNLVCSDLLTRGIDIQAVNVVINFDFPRNSETYLHRIGRLVFFFVFQLHNSDSFKQ
;
A
#
# COMPACT_ATOMS: atom_id res chain seq x y z
N MET A 1 12.00 -25.50 5.08
CA MET A 1 10.61 -25.36 5.56
C MET A 1 10.22 -23.89 5.52
N VAL A 2 8.99 -23.52 5.14
CA VAL A 2 8.56 -22.11 5.05
C VAL A 2 7.47 -21.86 6.10
N THR A 3 7.67 -20.89 6.98
CA THR A 3 6.60 -20.31 7.81
C THR A 3 6.26 -18.93 7.26
N THR A 4 4.97 -18.62 7.16
CA THR A 4 4.45 -17.36 6.66
C THR A 4 3.57 -16.75 7.74
N GLY A 5 3.75 -15.45 8.03
CA GLY A 5 2.99 -14.77 9.09
C GLY A 5 1.46 -14.95 8.96
N GLY A 6 0.79 -15.20 10.09
CA GLY A 6 -0.65 -15.50 10.16
C GLY A 6 -0.99 -16.86 10.79
N THR A 7 0.01 -17.65 11.17
CA THR A 7 -0.11 -18.95 11.86
C THR A 7 0.08 -18.82 13.38
N ASP A 8 -0.34 -19.84 14.14
CA ASP A 8 -0.15 -19.90 15.59
C ASP A 8 1.35 -20.04 15.91
N LEU A 9 1.83 -19.23 16.87
CA LEU A 9 3.23 -19.14 17.27
C LEU A 9 3.79 -20.51 17.72
N ARG A 10 2.96 -21.36 18.35
CA ARG A 10 3.41 -22.71 18.79
C ARG A 10 3.72 -23.62 17.61
N ASP A 11 2.86 -23.60 16.59
CA ASP A 11 3.03 -24.45 15.41
C ASP A 11 4.25 -24.03 14.60
N ASP A 12 4.52 -22.72 14.55
CA ASP A 12 5.74 -22.19 13.93
C ASP A 12 6.99 -22.61 14.68
N ILE A 13 7.00 -22.55 16.01
CA ILE A 13 8.15 -23.01 16.83
C ILE A 13 8.43 -24.50 16.60
N MET A 14 7.40 -25.35 16.55
CA MET A 14 7.60 -26.80 16.30
C MET A 14 8.15 -27.08 14.91
N ARG A 15 7.69 -26.33 13.91
CA ARG A 15 8.17 -26.39 12.51
C ARG A 15 9.63 -25.96 12.39
N LEU A 16 10.02 -24.91 13.12
CA LEU A 16 11.38 -24.40 13.19
C LEU A 16 12.38 -25.32 13.91
N ASN A 17 11.96 -26.50 14.37
CA ASN A 17 12.85 -27.48 14.99
C ASN A 17 13.50 -28.44 13.96
N GLY A 18 13.07 -28.41 12.69
CA GLY A 18 13.65 -29.19 11.57
C GLY A 18 14.66 -28.39 10.74
N THR A 19 15.70 -29.02 10.20
CA THR A 19 16.86 -28.29 9.62
C THR A 19 16.61 -27.59 8.27
N VAL A 20 17.40 -26.54 8.06
CA VAL A 20 17.42 -25.51 7.00
C VAL A 20 16.33 -24.43 7.12
N HIS A 21 16.73 -23.34 7.76
CA HIS A 21 15.91 -22.15 8.01
C HIS A 21 16.41 -20.98 7.15
N ILE A 22 15.52 -20.47 6.29
CA ILE A 22 15.68 -19.20 5.59
C ILE A 22 14.64 -18.25 6.19
N VAL A 23 15.10 -17.18 6.83
CA VAL A 23 14.20 -16.12 7.32
C VAL A 23 14.05 -15.09 6.21
N VAL A 24 12.85 -15.02 5.62
CA VAL A 24 12.46 -14.02 4.62
C VAL A 24 11.52 -13.03 5.29
N ALA A 25 11.88 -11.76 5.28
CA ALA A 25 11.05 -10.75 5.91
C ALA A 25 11.01 -9.45 5.07
N THR A 26 9.82 -8.87 4.94
CA THR A 26 9.57 -7.60 4.24
C THR A 26 9.47 -6.47 5.27
N PRO A 27 10.14 -5.31 5.08
CA PRO A 27 10.24 -4.25 6.08
C PRO A 27 8.93 -3.64 6.44
N GLY A 28 7.95 -3.56 5.53
CA GLY A 28 6.62 -3.10 5.93
C GLY A 28 6.09 -3.92 7.10
N ARG A 29 6.27 -5.25 7.04
CA ARG A 29 5.86 -6.15 8.12
C ARG A 29 6.90 -6.25 9.24
N ILE A 30 8.20 -6.18 8.95
CA ILE A 30 9.24 -6.14 9.99
C ILE A 30 9.14 -4.87 10.80
N LEU A 31 8.84 -3.71 10.20
CA LEU A 31 8.67 -2.43 10.89
C LEU A 31 7.44 -2.47 11.80
N ASP A 32 6.32 -3.03 11.30
CA ASP A 32 5.15 -3.33 12.14
C ASP A 32 5.49 -4.32 13.29
N LEU A 33 6.49 -5.19 13.09
CA LEU A 33 7.01 -6.18 14.05
C LEU A 33 8.33 -5.74 14.74
N LEU A 34 8.77 -4.50 14.56
CA LEU A 34 9.95 -3.90 15.20
C LEU A 34 9.54 -2.65 15.98
N ASP A 35 8.25 -2.32 15.96
CA ASP A 35 7.66 -1.47 16.98
C ASP A 35 7.96 -2.08 18.37
N LYS A 36 8.15 -1.23 19.38
CA LYS A 36 8.86 -1.57 20.63
C LYS A 36 8.42 -2.87 21.32
N ASP A 37 7.16 -3.27 21.13
CA ASP A 37 6.58 -4.45 21.75
C ASP A 37 6.98 -5.79 21.08
N PHE A 38 7.45 -5.77 19.83
CA PHE A 38 7.64 -6.98 19.02
C PHE A 38 9.12 -7.30 18.69
N GLN A 39 10.03 -6.34 18.83
CA GLN A 39 11.48 -6.55 18.67
C GLN A 39 12.01 -7.67 19.57
N GLY A 40 11.53 -7.73 20.83
CA GLY A 40 11.90 -8.79 21.76
C GLY A 40 11.40 -10.18 21.38
N ILE A 41 10.30 -10.28 20.62
CA ILE A 41 9.78 -11.56 20.11
C ILE A 41 10.67 -12.05 18.97
N LEU A 42 11.04 -11.17 18.05
CA LEU A 42 11.92 -11.47 16.92
C LEU A 42 13.31 -11.93 17.40
N ASP A 43 13.88 -11.23 18.38
CA ASP A 43 15.16 -11.60 19.02
C ASP A 43 15.11 -13.02 19.61
N ARG A 44 13.99 -13.37 20.27
CA ARG A 44 13.79 -14.71 20.83
C ARG A 44 13.70 -15.77 19.75
N VAL A 45 12.89 -15.54 18.71
CA VAL A 45 12.74 -16.49 17.59
C VAL A 45 14.09 -16.74 16.93
N ILE A 46 14.85 -15.68 16.63
CA ILE A 46 16.17 -15.80 15.99
C ILE A 46 17.17 -16.56 16.88
N LYS A 47 17.04 -16.46 18.21
CA LYS A 47 17.89 -17.20 19.16
C LYS A 47 17.60 -18.71 19.16
N TYR A 48 16.36 -19.14 18.87
CA TYR A 48 16.02 -20.56 18.74
C TYR A 48 16.47 -21.17 17.42
N LEU A 49 16.80 -20.36 16.41
CA LEU A 49 17.28 -20.86 15.13
C LEU A 49 18.76 -21.29 15.21
N PRO A 50 19.17 -22.28 14.40
CA PRO A 50 20.56 -22.70 14.26
C PRO A 50 21.51 -21.53 14.01
N ALA A 51 22.74 -21.64 14.52
CA ALA A 51 23.75 -20.60 14.42
C ALA A 51 24.25 -20.37 12.98
N ASP A 52 24.12 -21.36 12.10
CA ASP A 52 24.54 -21.36 10.69
C ASP A 52 23.41 -21.01 9.71
N ARG A 53 22.30 -20.46 10.20
CA ARG A 53 21.16 -20.02 9.39
C ARG A 53 21.53 -18.94 8.36
N GLN A 54 20.80 -18.95 7.25
CA GLN A 54 20.81 -17.86 6.28
C GLN A 54 19.61 -16.94 6.51
N ILE A 55 19.86 -15.63 6.58
CA ILE A 55 18.81 -14.60 6.67
C ILE A 55 18.81 -13.84 5.36
N MET A 56 17.62 -13.66 4.76
CA MET A 56 17.43 -12.85 3.56
C MET A 56 16.43 -11.74 3.86
N LEU A 57 16.91 -10.50 3.85
CA LEU A 57 16.12 -9.32 4.16
C LEU A 57 15.75 -8.61 2.84
N TYR A 58 14.46 -8.42 2.58
CA TYR A 58 13.99 -7.81 1.32
C TYR A 58 13.30 -6.49 1.60
N SER A 59 13.98 -5.38 1.31
CA SER A 59 13.49 -4.06 1.71
C SER A 59 13.07 -3.12 0.58
N ALA A 60 11.94 -2.43 0.78
CA ALA A 60 11.53 -1.28 -0.02
C ALA A 60 11.92 0.06 0.63
N THR A 61 12.15 0.11 1.96
CA THR A 61 12.53 1.31 2.72
C THR A 61 13.57 0.96 3.78
N PHE A 62 14.59 1.80 3.97
CA PHE A 62 15.74 1.47 4.84
C PHE A 62 15.87 2.41 6.06
N PRO A 63 14.91 2.44 6.99
CA PRO A 63 15.02 3.24 8.22
C PRO A 63 16.04 2.65 9.20
N LEU A 64 16.42 3.43 10.22
CA LEU A 64 17.45 3.05 11.21
C LEU A 64 17.16 1.70 11.90
N THR A 65 15.89 1.39 12.16
CA THR A 65 15.46 0.13 12.77
C THR A 65 15.79 -1.10 11.93
N VAL A 66 15.72 -0.99 10.59
CA VAL A 66 16.11 -2.07 9.66
C VAL A 66 17.62 -2.24 9.67
N SER A 67 18.37 -1.13 9.70
CA SER A 67 19.83 -1.15 9.84
C SER A 67 20.28 -1.82 11.15
N GLU A 68 19.67 -1.45 12.29
CA GLU A 68 19.94 -2.07 13.59
C GLU A 68 19.67 -3.58 13.59
N PHE A 69 18.56 -4.01 12.97
CA PHE A 69 18.23 -5.43 12.81
C PHE A 69 19.29 -6.17 11.99
N MET A 70 19.70 -5.60 10.86
CA MET A 70 20.73 -6.16 9.99
C MET A 70 22.04 -6.35 10.74
N HIS A 71 22.50 -5.32 11.47
CA HIS A 71 23.72 -5.39 12.27
C HIS A 71 23.64 -6.39 13.43
N ARG A 72 22.47 -6.58 14.04
CA ARG A 72 22.30 -7.48 15.18
C ARG A 72 22.21 -8.96 14.78
N HIS A 73 21.62 -9.26 13.63
CA HIS A 73 21.25 -10.65 13.30
C HIS A 73 21.89 -11.24 12.05
N MET A 74 22.29 -10.40 11.07
CA MET A 74 22.89 -10.88 9.82
C MET A 74 24.41 -10.91 9.93
N ARG A 75 25.02 -12.01 9.48
CA ARG A 75 26.48 -12.16 9.43
C ARG A 75 26.99 -11.76 8.05
N ASN A 76 27.72 -10.65 7.97
CA ASN A 76 28.32 -10.14 6.74
C ASN A 76 27.34 -10.17 5.53
N PRO A 77 26.19 -9.46 5.62
CA PRO A 77 25.18 -9.50 4.57
C PRO A 77 25.72 -8.88 3.27
N TYR A 78 25.38 -9.49 2.13
CA TYR A 78 25.61 -8.89 0.82
C TYR A 78 24.46 -7.95 0.50
N GLU A 79 24.76 -6.67 0.30
CA GLU A 79 23.75 -5.64 0.00
C GLU A 79 23.54 -5.53 -1.51
N ILE A 80 22.27 -5.66 -1.92
CA ILE A 80 21.85 -5.46 -3.31
C ILE A 80 20.84 -4.32 -3.31
N ASN A 81 21.31 -3.12 -3.61
CA ASN A 81 20.43 -1.98 -3.82
C ASN A 81 20.09 -1.86 -5.31
N LEU A 82 18.86 -2.23 -5.67
CA LEU A 82 18.34 -2.15 -7.03
C LEU A 82 17.50 -0.88 -7.26
N MET A 83 17.40 0.01 -6.28
CA MET A 83 16.68 1.28 -6.42
C MET A 83 17.69 2.43 -6.56
N GLU A 84 17.81 2.97 -7.77
CA GLU A 84 18.55 4.23 -7.98
C GLU A 84 17.70 5.45 -7.63
N GLU A 85 16.37 5.34 -7.70
CA GLU A 85 15.35 6.26 -7.18
C GLU A 85 13.99 5.57 -7.35
N LEU A 86 13.00 5.88 -6.50
CA LEU A 86 11.60 5.47 -6.73
C LEU A 86 11.02 6.32 -7.88
N THR A 87 11.57 6.13 -9.08
CA THR A 87 11.15 6.86 -10.27
C THR A 87 9.82 6.29 -10.75
N LEU A 88 8.84 7.17 -10.91
CA LEU A 88 7.54 6.85 -11.50
C LEU A 88 7.65 6.82 -13.03
N LEU A 89 8.64 6.10 -13.54
CA LEU A 89 8.88 5.93 -14.97
C LEU A 89 7.63 5.29 -15.60
N GLY A 90 7.02 6.01 -16.55
CA GLY A 90 5.82 5.56 -17.25
C GLY A 90 4.49 5.99 -16.63
N VAL A 91 4.49 6.81 -15.58
CA VAL A 91 3.26 7.38 -14.99
C VAL A 91 3.13 8.86 -15.32
N THR A 92 2.12 9.21 -16.11
CA THR A 92 1.79 10.62 -16.37
C THR A 92 1.02 11.20 -15.19
N GLN A 93 1.55 12.27 -14.60
CA GLN A 93 1.01 12.89 -13.38
C GLN A 93 0.50 14.30 -13.67
N TYR A 94 -0.75 14.57 -13.30
CA TYR A 94 -1.36 15.90 -13.37
C TYR A 94 -1.84 16.36 -12.00
N TYR A 95 -1.90 17.66 -11.78
CA TYR A 95 -2.55 18.24 -10.61
C TYR A 95 -3.52 19.36 -11.00
N ALA A 96 -4.59 19.48 -10.23
CA ALA A 96 -5.58 20.55 -10.38
C ALA A 96 -5.77 21.25 -9.03
N TYR A 97 -5.66 22.58 -9.04
CA TYR A 97 -6.04 23.42 -7.90
C TYR A 97 -7.56 23.51 -7.83
N VAL A 98 -8.14 22.91 -6.80
CA VAL A 98 -9.60 22.82 -6.66
C VAL A 98 -9.98 23.04 -5.20
N GLN A 99 -10.96 23.93 -4.96
CA GLN A 99 -11.52 24.09 -3.62
C GLN A 99 -12.34 22.85 -3.23
N GLU A 100 -12.47 22.57 -1.94
CA GLU A 100 -13.10 21.33 -1.45
C GLU A 100 -14.52 21.14 -2.00
N LYS A 101 -15.32 22.21 -2.02
CA LYS A 101 -16.69 22.22 -2.57
C LYS A 101 -16.76 21.93 -4.09
N GLN A 102 -15.66 22.15 -4.82
CA GLN A 102 -15.58 21.97 -6.27
C GLN A 102 -15.00 20.61 -6.67
N LYS A 103 -14.42 19.84 -5.74
CA LYS A 103 -13.76 18.56 -6.07
C LYS A 103 -14.69 17.57 -6.76
N VAL A 104 -15.93 17.43 -6.30
CA VAL A 104 -16.92 16.53 -6.92
C VAL A 104 -17.26 16.99 -8.35
N HIS A 105 -17.38 18.29 -8.58
CA HIS A 105 -17.60 18.84 -9.92
C HIS A 105 -16.40 18.57 -10.84
N CYS A 106 -15.19 18.76 -10.34
CA CYS A 106 -13.97 18.48 -11.09
C CYS A 106 -13.83 17.00 -11.41
N LEU A 107 -14.14 16.11 -10.46
CA LEU A 107 -14.18 14.66 -10.66
C LEU A 107 -15.15 14.27 -11.79
N ASN A 108 -16.34 14.86 -11.81
CA ASN A 108 -17.30 14.63 -12.90
C ASN A 108 -16.75 15.09 -14.26
N THR A 109 -16.05 16.22 -14.31
CA THR A 109 -15.37 16.68 -15.53
C THR A 109 -14.30 15.68 -15.99
N LEU A 110 -13.51 15.12 -15.07
CA LEU A 110 -12.52 14.07 -15.39
C LEU A 110 -13.20 12.83 -15.97
N PHE A 111 -14.25 12.34 -15.34
CA PHE A 111 -14.99 11.16 -15.83
C PHE A 111 -15.61 11.35 -17.22
N ARG A 112 -15.96 12.59 -17.59
CA ARG A 112 -16.50 12.90 -18.93
C ARG A 112 -15.43 13.09 -19.99
N LYS A 113 -14.24 13.58 -19.60
CA LYS A 113 -13.17 13.96 -20.53
C LYS A 113 -12.13 12.87 -20.76
N LEU A 114 -11.93 12.00 -19.77
CA LEU A 114 -10.93 10.93 -19.82
C LEU A 114 -11.55 9.61 -20.28
N GLN A 115 -10.79 8.84 -21.06
CA GLN A 115 -11.13 7.45 -21.35
C GLN A 115 -10.64 6.57 -20.20
N ILE A 116 -11.51 6.32 -19.23
CA ILE A 116 -11.20 5.52 -18.03
C ILE A 116 -11.69 4.09 -18.25
N ASN A 117 -10.81 3.08 -18.22
CA ASN A 117 -11.26 1.69 -18.21
C ASN A 117 -11.81 1.36 -16.82
N GLN A 118 -10.92 1.35 -15.83
CA GLN A 118 -11.25 1.38 -14.42
C GLN A 118 -10.43 2.47 -13.70
N SER A 119 -10.99 3.01 -12.62
CA SER A 119 -10.28 3.97 -11.76
C SER A 119 -10.29 3.60 -10.29
N ILE A 120 -9.24 4.01 -9.60
CA ILE A 120 -9.15 3.98 -8.14
C ILE A 120 -9.11 5.44 -7.64
N ILE A 121 -9.93 5.74 -6.65
CA ILE A 121 -10.11 7.08 -6.10
C ILE A 121 -9.78 7.03 -4.61
N PHE A 122 -8.72 7.72 -4.21
CA PHE A 122 -8.26 7.71 -2.82
C PHE A 122 -8.81 8.88 -2.01
N CYS A 123 -9.34 8.56 -0.83
CA CYS A 123 -9.79 9.50 0.19
C CYS A 123 -9.03 9.25 1.50
N ASN A 124 -8.82 10.30 2.29
CA ASN A 124 -8.04 10.22 3.54
C ASN A 124 -8.84 9.72 4.75
N SER A 125 -10.16 9.53 4.64
CA SER A 125 -10.99 9.04 5.75
C SER A 125 -12.10 8.09 5.31
N THR A 126 -12.48 7.17 6.19
CA THR A 126 -13.54 6.16 5.94
C THR A 126 -14.88 6.82 5.62
N GLN A 127 -15.22 7.90 6.35
CA GLN A 127 -16.46 8.64 6.14
C GLN A 127 -16.50 9.30 4.75
N ARG A 128 -15.36 9.84 4.29
CA ARG A 128 -15.26 10.45 2.97
C ARG A 128 -15.34 9.42 1.85
N VAL A 129 -14.79 8.23 2.07
CA VAL A 129 -14.93 7.10 1.13
C VAL A 129 -16.41 6.80 0.90
N GLU A 130 -17.19 6.60 1.96
CA GLU A 130 -18.61 6.28 1.86
C GLU A 130 -19.42 7.42 1.22
N LEU A 131 -19.21 8.67 1.67
CA LEU A 131 -19.91 9.85 1.14
C LEU A 131 -19.60 10.08 -0.34
N LEU A 132 -18.33 9.97 -0.74
CA LEU A 132 -17.93 10.15 -2.13
C LEU A 132 -18.49 9.03 -3.01
N ALA A 133 -18.42 7.77 -2.57
CA ALA A 133 -18.97 6.65 -3.32
C ALA A 133 -20.49 6.81 -3.53
N LYS A 134 -21.23 7.18 -2.48
CA LYS A 134 -22.66 7.51 -2.60
C LYS A 134 -22.88 8.62 -3.63
N LYS A 135 -22.08 9.69 -3.57
CA LYS A 135 -22.23 10.82 -4.48
C LYS A 135 -21.92 10.49 -5.93
N ILE A 136 -20.90 9.68 -6.18
CA ILE A 136 -20.53 9.20 -7.52
C ILE A 136 -21.66 8.35 -8.11
N THR A 137 -22.23 7.44 -7.30
CA THR A 137 -23.36 6.60 -7.69
C THR A 137 -24.62 7.43 -7.98
N GLU A 138 -24.91 8.46 -7.18
CA GLU A 138 -26.02 9.41 -7.42
C GLU A 138 -25.89 10.15 -8.77
N ILE A 139 -24.65 10.44 -9.21
CA ILE A 139 -24.38 11.11 -10.48
C ILE A 139 -24.47 10.11 -11.67
N GLY A 140 -24.63 8.81 -11.40
CA GLY A 140 -24.86 7.78 -12.41
C GLY A 140 -23.62 6.95 -12.81
N TYR A 141 -22.52 7.07 -12.06
CA TYR A 141 -21.32 6.25 -12.31
C TYR A 141 -21.31 5.01 -11.43
N SER A 142 -21.00 3.85 -12.01
CA SER A 142 -20.79 2.60 -11.25
C SER A 142 -19.59 2.75 -10.31
N CYS A 143 -19.82 2.58 -9.01
CA CYS A 143 -18.81 2.78 -7.99
C CYS A 143 -18.95 1.78 -6.84
N TYR A 144 -17.85 1.15 -6.48
CA TYR A 144 -17.69 0.42 -5.23
C TYR A 144 -16.81 1.20 -4.26
N TYR A 145 -16.80 0.78 -3.00
CA TYR A 145 -15.93 1.38 -2.01
C TYR A 145 -15.35 0.38 -1.02
N ILE A 146 -14.15 0.67 -0.52
CA ILE A 146 -13.43 -0.13 0.48
C ILE A 146 -12.76 0.77 1.51
N HIS A 147 -12.99 0.51 2.80
CA HIS A 147 -12.31 1.22 3.90
C HIS A 147 -12.14 0.33 5.14
N SER A 148 -11.39 0.82 6.14
CA SER A 148 -10.84 -0.02 7.23
C SER A 148 -11.89 -0.58 8.17
N ARG A 149 -13.00 0.14 8.34
CA ARG A 149 -14.14 -0.27 9.16
C ARG A 149 -14.98 -1.40 8.56
N MET A 150 -14.72 -1.82 7.32
CA MET A 150 -15.42 -2.95 6.70
C MET A 150 -14.80 -4.28 7.14
N ALA A 151 -15.65 -5.28 7.40
CA ALA A 151 -15.20 -6.64 7.64
C ALA A 151 -14.32 -7.15 6.47
N GLN A 152 -13.26 -7.89 6.79
CA GLN A 152 -12.28 -8.34 5.80
C GLN A 152 -12.93 -9.15 4.65
N ASN A 153 -13.89 -10.02 4.96
CA ASN A 153 -14.62 -10.81 3.96
C ASN A 153 -15.38 -9.93 2.97
N HIS A 154 -16.00 -8.84 3.44
CA HIS A 154 -16.68 -7.89 2.58
C HIS A 154 -15.69 -7.13 1.69
N ARG A 155 -14.55 -6.70 2.25
CA ARG A 155 -13.49 -6.04 1.47
C ARG A 155 -12.98 -6.94 0.35
N ASN A 156 -12.72 -8.22 0.66
CA ASN A 156 -12.25 -9.20 -0.31
C ASN A 156 -13.27 -9.42 -1.43
N ARG A 157 -14.56 -9.48 -1.11
CA ARG A 157 -15.64 -9.63 -2.10
C ARG A 157 -15.74 -8.42 -3.02
N VAL A 158 -15.81 -7.21 -2.46
CA VAL A 158 -15.87 -5.97 -3.26
C VAL A 158 -14.65 -5.84 -4.17
N PHE A 159 -13.48 -6.19 -3.65
CA PHE A 159 -12.23 -6.15 -4.40
C PHE A 159 -12.22 -7.19 -5.54
N HIS A 160 -12.73 -8.39 -5.28
CA HIS A 160 -12.89 -9.43 -6.29
C HIS A 160 -13.82 -8.98 -7.43
N ASP A 161 -14.99 -8.43 -7.08
CA ASP A 161 -15.96 -7.95 -8.07
C ASP A 161 -15.39 -6.79 -8.89
N PHE A 162 -14.65 -5.88 -8.26
CA PHE A 162 -13.94 -4.80 -8.96
C PHE A 162 -12.88 -5.36 -9.92
N ARG A 163 -12.06 -6.33 -9.48
CA ARG A 163 -11.03 -6.95 -10.33
C ARG A 163 -11.62 -7.70 -11.52
N GLN A 164 -12.84 -8.22 -11.43
CA GLN A 164 -13.57 -8.84 -12.53
C GLN A 164 -14.16 -7.84 -13.53
N GLY A 165 -14.11 -6.53 -13.24
CA GLY A 165 -14.69 -5.51 -14.09
C GLY A 165 -16.18 -5.27 -13.86
N ASN A 166 -16.77 -5.84 -12.80
CA ASN A 166 -18.19 -5.62 -12.45
C ASN A 166 -18.48 -4.17 -12.04
N CYS A 167 -17.43 -3.40 -11.74
CA CYS A 167 -17.50 -1.98 -11.42
C CYS A 167 -16.33 -1.22 -12.03
N ARG A 168 -16.59 0.00 -12.51
CA ARG A 168 -15.56 0.83 -13.15
C ARG A 168 -14.76 1.68 -12.17
N ASN A 169 -15.33 2.04 -11.02
CA ASN A 169 -14.66 2.95 -10.08
C ASN A 169 -14.61 2.33 -8.68
N LEU A 170 -13.46 2.44 -8.03
CA LEU A 170 -13.28 2.01 -6.64
C LEU A 170 -12.82 3.18 -5.78
N VAL A 171 -13.66 3.61 -4.84
CA VAL A 171 -13.27 4.62 -3.84
C VAL A 171 -12.69 3.92 -2.62
N CYS A 172 -11.50 4.30 -2.17
CA CYS A 172 -10.89 3.65 -1.02
C CYS A 172 -10.02 4.55 -0.16
N SER A 173 -9.74 4.08 1.06
CA SER A 173 -8.66 4.61 1.88
C SER A 173 -7.35 3.87 1.60
N ASP A 174 -6.28 4.22 2.30
CA ASP A 174 -4.90 3.70 2.11
C ASP A 174 -4.69 2.18 2.39
N LEU A 175 -5.76 1.38 2.46
CA LEU A 175 -5.68 -0.07 2.70
C LEU A 175 -5.22 -0.87 1.48
N LEU A 176 -5.53 -0.36 0.28
CA LEU A 176 -5.37 -1.10 -0.97
C LEU A 176 -4.03 -0.81 -1.67
N THR A 177 -3.17 0.00 -1.05
CA THR A 177 -2.00 0.59 -1.71
C THR A 177 -0.76 -0.32 -1.72
N ARG A 178 -0.82 -1.49 -1.06
CA ARG A 178 0.29 -2.44 -0.99
C ARG A 178 -0.03 -3.72 -1.75
N GLY A 179 0.67 -3.95 -2.87
CA GLY A 179 0.70 -5.24 -3.57
C GLY A 179 -0.50 -5.54 -4.48
N ILE A 180 -1.33 -4.54 -4.79
CA ILE A 180 -2.46 -4.70 -5.70
C ILE A 180 -2.05 -4.31 -7.12
N ASP A 181 -2.09 -5.29 -8.02
CA ASP A 181 -1.90 -5.11 -9.46
C ASP A 181 -3.23 -5.42 -10.18
N ILE A 182 -3.83 -4.39 -10.77
CA ILE A 182 -5.05 -4.49 -11.57
C ILE A 182 -4.78 -3.82 -12.91
N GLN A 183 -4.44 -4.64 -13.92
CA GLN A 183 -4.07 -4.18 -15.26
C GLN A 183 -5.13 -3.30 -15.93
N ALA A 184 -6.41 -3.49 -15.61
CA ALA A 184 -7.50 -2.72 -16.16
C ALA A 184 -7.65 -1.31 -15.55
N VAL A 185 -6.98 -1.02 -14.42
CA VAL A 185 -6.93 0.32 -13.84
C VAL A 185 -5.93 1.15 -14.64
N ASN A 186 -6.44 2.10 -15.41
CA ASN A 186 -5.61 3.03 -16.15
C ASN A 186 -5.57 4.42 -15.51
N VAL A 187 -6.47 4.75 -14.58
CA VAL A 187 -6.50 6.07 -13.93
C VAL A 187 -6.56 5.93 -12.41
N VAL A 188 -5.63 6.60 -11.72
CA VAL A 188 -5.71 6.80 -10.27
C VAL A 188 -5.96 8.27 -9.96
N ILE A 189 -6.88 8.51 -9.02
CA ILE A 189 -7.31 9.84 -8.61
C ILE A 189 -7.08 10.02 -7.12
N ASN A 190 -6.20 10.94 -6.75
CA ASN A 190 -6.10 11.41 -5.36
C ASN A 190 -7.16 12.49 -5.13
N PHE A 191 -8.37 12.07 -4.71
CA PHE A 191 -9.43 13.00 -4.32
C PHE A 191 -9.03 13.81 -3.08
N ASP A 192 -8.36 13.15 -2.15
CA ASP A 192 -7.60 13.79 -1.10
C ASP A 192 -6.12 13.58 -1.31
N PHE A 193 -5.36 14.67 -1.30
CA PHE A 193 -3.91 14.60 -1.34
C PHE A 193 -3.39 13.83 -0.12
N PRO A 194 -2.46 12.86 -0.29
CA PRO A 194 -1.88 12.13 0.82
C PRO A 194 -1.05 13.04 1.73
N ARG A 195 -0.88 12.65 2.99
CA ARG A 195 -0.15 13.46 3.99
C ARG A 195 1.37 13.36 3.87
N ASN A 196 1.88 12.30 3.26
CA ASN A 196 3.31 12.07 3.07
C ASN A 196 3.59 11.44 1.71
N SER A 197 4.85 11.56 1.27
CA SER A 197 5.34 11.05 -0.02
C SER A 197 5.28 9.52 -0.11
N GLU A 198 5.49 8.81 0.98
CA GLU A 198 5.41 7.34 1.02
C GLU A 198 3.99 6.85 0.66
N THR A 199 2.96 7.47 1.23
CA THR A 199 1.55 7.16 0.91
C THR A 199 1.25 7.50 -0.54
N TYR A 200 1.75 8.64 -1.03
CA TYR A 200 1.62 9.00 -2.44
C TYR A 200 2.20 7.92 -3.36
N LEU A 201 3.43 7.49 -3.11
CA LEU A 201 4.12 6.43 -3.87
C LEU A 201 3.37 5.09 -3.81
N HIS A 202 2.81 4.75 -2.65
CA HIS A 202 2.00 3.53 -2.52
C HIS A 202 0.67 3.63 -3.29
N ARG A 203 0.02 4.80 -3.35
CA ARG A 203 -1.24 4.97 -4.09
C ARG A 203 -1.08 4.86 -5.60
N ILE A 204 0.05 5.31 -6.13
CA ILE A 204 0.32 5.38 -7.57
C ILE A 204 1.13 4.18 -8.09
N GLY A 205 1.65 3.35 -7.20
CA GLY A 205 2.53 2.25 -7.54
C GLY A 205 1.92 1.32 -8.61
N ARG A 206 2.65 1.17 -9.73
CA ARG A 206 2.38 0.30 -10.89
C ARG A 206 1.19 0.66 -11.81
N LEU A 207 0.76 1.93 -11.87
CA LEU A 207 -0.40 2.32 -12.70
C LEU A 207 -0.06 3.41 -13.74
N VAL A 208 -0.70 3.33 -14.92
CA VAL A 208 -0.25 3.98 -16.18
C VAL A 208 -0.66 5.47 -16.32
N PHE A 209 -1.66 5.97 -15.59
CA PHE A 209 -2.13 7.36 -15.70
C PHE A 209 -2.67 7.91 -14.37
N PHE A 210 -2.43 9.19 -14.07
CA PHE A 210 -2.66 9.73 -12.72
C PHE A 210 -3.11 11.20 -12.65
N PHE A 211 -4.06 11.49 -11.76
CA PHE A 211 -4.58 12.83 -11.46
C PHE A 211 -4.61 13.14 -9.96
N VAL A 212 -4.20 14.36 -9.61
CA VAL A 212 -4.15 14.91 -8.25
C VAL A 212 -5.09 16.09 -8.09
N PHE A 213 -5.83 16.14 -6.97
CA PHE A 213 -6.47 17.37 -6.50
C PHE A 213 -5.73 17.95 -5.31
N GLN A 214 -5.21 19.18 -5.43
CA GLN A 214 -4.54 19.90 -4.34
C GLN A 214 -5.40 21.09 -3.88
N LEU A 215 -5.63 21.17 -2.57
CA LEU A 215 -6.28 22.33 -1.93
C LEU A 215 -5.28 23.46 -1.74
N HIS A 216 -5.77 24.69 -1.78
CA HIS A 216 -4.97 25.88 -1.48
C HIS A 216 -4.60 25.91 0.01
N ASN A 217 -3.38 25.46 0.32
CA ASN A 217 -2.57 25.97 1.43
C ASN A 217 -1.10 25.87 1.01
N SER A 218 -0.39 26.93 1.32
CA SER A 218 0.89 27.40 0.80
C SER A 218 2.06 26.41 0.90
N ASP A 219 2.93 26.46 -0.12
CA ASP A 219 4.39 26.28 -0.04
C ASP A 219 4.96 25.04 0.67
N SER A 220 4.71 23.86 0.13
CA SER A 220 5.57 22.69 0.36
C SER A 220 5.50 21.80 -0.87
N PHE A 221 6.64 21.34 -1.40
CA PHE A 221 6.83 20.71 -2.72
C PHE A 221 7.12 21.65 -3.90
N LYS A 222 8.08 22.56 -3.69
CA LYS A 222 9.15 22.78 -4.68
C LYS A 222 10.46 22.28 -4.07
N GLN A 223 10.71 20.98 -4.20
CA GLN A 223 12.02 20.32 -4.23
C GLN A 223 11.79 18.83 -4.44
#